data_AF-A0A3D4NHI2-F1
#
_entry.id   AF-A0A3D4NHI2-F1
#
_cell.length_a   1.000
_cell.length_b   1.000
_cell.length_c   1.000
_cell.angle_alpha   90.00
_cell.angle_beta   90.00
_cell.angle_gamma   90.00
#
_symmetry.space_group_name_H-M   'P 1'
#
loop_
_entity.id
_entity.type
_entity.pdbx_description
1 polymer ?
#
loop_
_entity_poly.entity_id
_entity_poly.type
_entity_poly.pdbx_seq_one_letter_code
_entity_poly.pdbx_strand_id
1 'polypeptide(L)'
;MKNQKSNWLLDIVILLGFLVSFFLNLTGLAFHQWLGVAVFLAIVFHLVNHWDWVKNVIPRFFGKTSGRARIYTLIDGLLLYGFIMIIETGLVISTWFNLNITNYEVWLDIHIYSSITTLLLAVLKVGLHWRWIVKNAAKIFNLSPAPRLAPHGLTAASQSSAVSRRDFLVTMGLVGLGSALAISNVLPSLKKVDASSTLAQNADSTVTTQAQPTAGATQTLAATPVVTESPNAVPTATAQATAAPTATSAPVVQNSLVCYATCPKRKHCSYPGGCGRYSDTDGNGLCDLGECS
;
A
#
# COMPACT_ATOMS: atom_id res chain seq x y z
N MET A 1 12.24 -32.48 -3.04
CA MET A 1 12.21 -31.02 -2.72
C MET A 1 12.21 -30.25 -4.04
N LYS A 2 11.16 -29.49 -4.37
CA LYS A 2 11.12 -28.70 -5.62
C LYS A 2 12.08 -27.51 -5.55
N ASN A 3 12.58 -27.09 -6.71
CA ASN A 3 13.62 -26.06 -6.85
C ASN A 3 13.13 -24.71 -6.31
N GLN A 4 13.87 -24.10 -5.37
CA GLN A 4 13.54 -22.79 -4.80
C GLN A 4 13.37 -21.70 -5.87
N LYS A 5 14.12 -21.76 -6.98
CA LYS A 5 13.96 -20.85 -8.13
C LYS A 5 12.57 -20.98 -8.77
N SER A 6 12.04 -22.20 -8.87
CA SER A 6 10.72 -22.48 -9.46
C SER A 6 9.59 -21.97 -8.58
N ASN A 7 9.70 -22.13 -7.25
CA ASN A 7 8.68 -21.61 -6.33
C ASN A 7 8.70 -20.07 -6.34
N TRP A 8 9.89 -19.46 -6.31
CA TRP A 8 10.02 -18.00 -6.34
C TRP A 8 9.51 -17.38 -7.65
N LEU A 9 9.70 -18.05 -8.79
CA LEU A 9 9.12 -17.64 -10.07
C LEU A 9 7.60 -17.83 -10.10
N LEU A 10 7.08 -18.93 -9.55
CA LEU A 10 5.64 -19.18 -9.42
C LEU A 10 4.95 -18.08 -8.60
N ASP A 11 5.54 -17.67 -7.48
CA ASP A 11 5.03 -16.59 -6.64
C ASP A 11 4.95 -15.24 -7.40
N ILE A 12 5.94 -14.96 -8.26
CA ILE A 12 5.93 -13.77 -9.14
C ILE A 12 4.83 -13.89 -10.19
N VAL A 13 4.67 -15.04 -10.85
CA VAL A 13 3.64 -15.24 -11.88
C VAL A 13 2.24 -15.10 -11.28
N ILE A 14 2.01 -15.66 -10.07
CA ILE A 14 0.74 -15.49 -9.35
C ILE A 14 0.50 -14.03 -9.01
N LEU A 15 1.48 -13.32 -8.42
CA LEU A 15 1.32 -11.91 -8.04
C LEU A 15 1.09 -11.00 -9.25
N LEU A 16 1.84 -11.17 -10.33
CA LEU A 16 1.68 -10.38 -11.56
C LEU A 16 0.37 -10.70 -12.27
N GLY A 17 0.01 -11.99 -12.39
CA GLY A 17 -1.28 -12.40 -12.97
C GLY A 17 -2.46 -11.82 -12.20
N PHE A 18 -2.40 -11.88 -10.86
CA PHE A 18 -3.42 -11.28 -10.00
C PHE A 18 -3.50 -9.76 -10.15
N LEU A 19 -2.35 -9.04 -10.19
CA LEU A 19 -2.33 -7.61 -10.46
C LEU A 19 -2.93 -7.25 -11.83
N VAL A 20 -2.62 -8.01 -12.88
CA VAL A 20 -3.19 -7.81 -14.23
C VAL A 20 -4.71 -8.03 -14.24
N SER A 21 -5.25 -8.94 -13.42
CA SER A 21 -6.69 -9.18 -13.34
C SER A 21 -7.51 -7.94 -12.93
N PHE A 22 -6.92 -6.96 -12.22
CA PHE A 22 -7.62 -5.71 -11.86
C PHE A 22 -7.87 -4.80 -13.06
N PHE A 23 -7.19 -4.99 -14.20
CA PHE A 23 -7.28 -4.12 -15.36
C PHE A 23 -8.30 -4.65 -16.38
N LEU A 24 -9.57 -4.79 -15.97
CA LEU A 24 -10.64 -5.38 -16.78
C LEU A 24 -10.81 -4.69 -18.15
N ASN A 25 -10.59 -3.37 -18.23
CA ASN A 25 -10.64 -2.62 -19.49
C ASN A 25 -9.48 -2.94 -20.46
N LEU A 26 -8.35 -3.46 -19.95
CA LEU A 26 -7.19 -3.86 -20.74
C LEU A 26 -7.29 -5.33 -21.16
N THR A 27 -7.72 -6.21 -20.25
CA THR A 27 -7.88 -7.64 -20.52
C THR A 27 -9.13 -7.94 -21.35
N GLY A 28 -10.21 -7.19 -21.13
CA GLY A 28 -11.54 -7.58 -21.56
C GLY A 28 -12.09 -8.75 -20.74
N LEU A 29 -13.42 -8.92 -20.78
CA LEU A 29 -14.12 -9.92 -19.95
C LEU A 29 -13.62 -11.34 -20.16
N ALA A 30 -13.52 -11.80 -21.42
CA ALA A 30 -13.13 -13.17 -21.75
C ALA A 30 -11.72 -13.52 -21.23
N PHE A 31 -10.74 -12.62 -21.40
CA PHE A 31 -9.39 -12.85 -20.90
C PHE A 31 -9.33 -12.75 -19.37
N HIS A 32 -10.09 -11.84 -18.74
CA HIS A 32 -10.17 -11.76 -17.28
C HIS A 32 -10.67 -13.09 -16.67
N GLN A 33 -11.71 -13.71 -17.25
CA GLN A 33 -12.23 -15.01 -16.79
C GLN A 33 -11.17 -16.12 -16.92
N TRP A 34 -10.52 -16.24 -18.08
CA TRP A 34 -9.45 -17.24 -18.30
C TRP A 34 -8.21 -17.00 -17.42
N LEU A 35 -7.82 -15.73 -17.24
CA LEU A 35 -6.72 -15.33 -16.36
C LEU A 35 -7.03 -15.66 -14.90
N GLY A 36 -8.26 -15.40 -14.43
CA GLY A 36 -8.71 -15.76 -13.09
C GLY A 36 -8.59 -17.26 -12.81
N VAL A 37 -9.05 -18.11 -13.73
CA VAL A 37 -8.87 -19.56 -13.64
C VAL A 37 -7.40 -19.97 -13.69
N ALA A 38 -6.60 -19.38 -14.58
CA ALA A 38 -5.16 -19.69 -14.68
C ALA A 38 -4.39 -19.33 -13.39
N VAL A 39 -4.69 -18.17 -12.79
CA VAL A 39 -4.14 -17.74 -11.50
C VAL A 39 -4.58 -18.67 -10.38
N PHE A 40 -5.86 -19.06 -10.32
CA PHE A 40 -6.36 -20.03 -9.34
C PHE A 40 -5.65 -21.40 -9.45
N LEU A 41 -5.50 -21.93 -10.66
CA LEU A 41 -4.75 -23.18 -10.90
C LEU A 41 -3.28 -23.07 -10.48
N ALA A 42 -2.64 -21.92 -10.72
CA ALA A 42 -1.28 -21.65 -10.25
C ALA A 42 -1.19 -21.60 -8.72
N ILE A 43 -2.21 -21.04 -8.02
CA ILE A 43 -2.31 -21.04 -6.56
C ILE A 43 -2.52 -22.45 -6.01
N VAL A 44 -3.37 -23.27 -6.62
CA VAL A 44 -3.53 -24.69 -6.26
C VAL A 44 -2.20 -25.44 -6.43
N PHE A 45 -1.48 -25.22 -7.53
CA PHE A 45 -0.15 -25.80 -7.74
C PHE A 45 0.88 -25.30 -6.71
N HIS A 46 0.86 -24.02 -6.33
CA HIS A 46 1.67 -23.49 -5.22
C HIS A 46 1.35 -24.20 -3.90
N LEU A 47 0.07 -24.35 -3.55
CA LEU A 47 -0.37 -25.00 -2.31
C LEU A 47 0.08 -26.48 -2.26
N VAL A 48 -0.05 -27.21 -3.37
CA VAL A 48 0.43 -28.59 -3.51
C VAL A 48 1.96 -28.66 -3.39
N ASN A 49 2.71 -27.72 -3.97
CA ASN A 49 4.17 -27.65 -3.82
C ASN A 49 4.62 -27.41 -2.38
N HIS A 50 3.76 -26.80 -1.56
CA HIS A 50 4.00 -26.48 -0.16
C HIS A 50 3.20 -27.37 0.82
N TRP A 51 2.62 -28.49 0.36
CA TRP A 51 1.75 -29.34 1.17
C TRP A 51 2.40 -29.91 2.44
N ASP A 52 3.70 -30.19 2.42
CA ASP A 52 4.45 -30.61 3.61
C ASP A 52 4.54 -29.49 4.66
N TRP A 53 4.60 -28.22 4.26
CA TRP A 53 4.50 -27.10 5.18
C TRP A 53 3.09 -26.99 5.76
N VAL A 54 2.05 -27.14 4.93
CA VAL A 54 0.64 -27.10 5.37
C VAL A 54 0.36 -28.14 6.46
N LYS A 55 0.71 -29.41 6.21
CA LYS A 55 0.57 -30.52 7.20
C LYS A 55 1.30 -30.24 8.52
N ASN A 56 2.43 -29.53 8.48
CA ASN A 56 3.22 -29.20 9.65
C ASN A 56 2.73 -27.94 10.40
N VAL A 57 2.10 -26.98 9.70
CA VAL A 57 1.71 -25.69 10.29
C VAL A 57 0.32 -25.74 10.93
N ILE A 58 -0.64 -26.44 10.34
CA ILE A 58 -2.02 -26.53 10.85
C ILE A 58 -2.09 -27.07 12.29
N PRO A 59 -1.46 -28.20 12.65
CA PRO A 59 -1.50 -28.71 14.03
C PRO A 59 -0.80 -27.77 15.02
N ARG A 60 0.28 -27.12 14.57
CA ARG A 60 1.07 -26.20 15.40
C ARG A 60 0.39 -24.86 15.65
N PHE A 61 -0.56 -24.46 14.80
CA PHE A 61 -1.36 -23.25 14.99
C PHE A 61 -2.16 -23.32 16.31
N PHE A 62 -2.89 -24.43 16.49
CA PHE A 62 -3.65 -24.75 17.71
C PHE A 62 -2.75 -25.21 18.87
N GLY A 63 -1.57 -25.77 18.56
CA GLY A 63 -0.56 -26.14 19.55
C GLY A 63 0.31 -24.98 20.05
N LYS A 64 1.45 -25.34 20.65
CA LYS A 64 2.49 -24.38 21.10
C LYS A 64 3.33 -23.93 19.90
N THR A 65 3.14 -22.68 19.47
CA THR A 65 3.97 -22.02 18.46
C THR A 65 4.11 -20.52 18.78
N SER A 66 5.09 -19.85 18.18
CA SER A 66 5.30 -18.41 18.40
C SER A 66 4.15 -17.56 17.84
N GLY A 67 3.82 -16.44 18.50
CA GLY A 67 2.79 -15.51 18.01
C GLY A 67 3.07 -15.02 16.57
N ARG A 68 4.34 -14.79 16.23
CA ARG A 68 4.76 -14.45 14.86
C ARG A 68 4.41 -15.55 13.85
N ALA A 69 4.62 -16.82 14.19
CA ALA A 69 4.23 -17.93 13.32
C ALA A 69 2.71 -18.05 13.18
N ARG A 70 1.93 -17.78 14.24
CA ARG A 70 0.46 -17.71 14.17
C ARG A 70 0.01 -16.60 13.22
N ILE A 71 0.58 -15.39 13.31
CA ILE A 71 0.24 -14.26 12.41
C ILE A 71 0.53 -14.61 10.95
N TYR A 72 1.68 -15.22 10.64
CA TYR A 72 1.99 -15.64 9.28
C TYR A 72 1.04 -16.72 8.76
N THR A 73 0.71 -17.72 9.59
CA THR A 73 -0.26 -18.77 9.24
C THR A 73 -1.67 -18.19 9.04
N LEU A 74 -2.06 -17.19 9.83
CA LEU A 74 -3.36 -16.52 9.71
C LEU A 74 -3.44 -15.70 8.42
N ILE A 75 -2.39 -14.95 8.06
CA ILE A 75 -2.35 -14.20 6.79
C ILE A 75 -2.39 -15.15 5.59
N ASP A 76 -1.70 -16.29 5.68
CA ASP A 76 -1.70 -17.30 4.61
C ASP A 76 -3.06 -18.00 4.48
N GLY A 77 -3.75 -18.26 5.60
CA GLY A 77 -5.13 -18.76 5.62
C GLY A 77 -6.14 -17.76 5.08
N LEU A 78 -6.02 -16.47 5.44
CA LEU A 78 -6.88 -15.40 4.93
C LEU A 78 -6.65 -15.15 3.43
N LEU A 79 -5.42 -15.28 2.93
CA LEU A 79 -5.13 -15.24 1.50
C LEU A 79 -5.78 -16.40 0.75
N LEU A 80 -5.65 -17.63 1.26
CA LEU A 80 -6.30 -18.80 0.67
C LEU A 80 -7.83 -18.63 0.63
N TYR A 81 -8.43 -18.19 1.73
CA TYR A 81 -9.86 -17.89 1.81
C TYR A 81 -10.28 -16.78 0.83
N GLY A 82 -9.51 -15.70 0.75
CA GLY A 82 -9.75 -14.61 -0.20
C GLY A 82 -9.74 -15.08 -1.66
N PHE A 83 -8.77 -15.90 -2.05
CA PHE A 83 -8.72 -16.47 -3.40
C PHE A 83 -9.87 -17.45 -3.69
N ILE A 84 -10.35 -18.20 -2.69
CA ILE A 84 -11.56 -19.04 -2.81
C ILE A 84 -12.79 -18.15 -3.06
N MET A 85 -13.00 -17.12 -2.25
CA MET A 85 -14.11 -16.17 -2.44
C MET A 85 -14.08 -15.51 -3.83
N ILE A 86 -12.90 -15.10 -4.31
CA ILE A 86 -12.73 -14.49 -5.64
C ILE A 86 -13.10 -15.47 -6.76
N ILE A 87 -12.62 -16.72 -6.73
CA ILE A 87 -12.91 -17.68 -7.80
C ILE A 87 -14.38 -18.13 -7.77
N GLU A 88 -14.97 -18.35 -6.59
CA GLU A 88 -16.37 -18.74 -6.45
C GLU A 88 -17.30 -17.65 -6.96
N THR A 89 -17.14 -16.41 -6.48
CA THR A 89 -17.94 -15.27 -6.96
C THR A 89 -17.71 -14.98 -8.43
N GLY A 90 -16.46 -15.09 -8.91
CA GLY A 90 -16.08 -14.89 -10.31
C GLY A 90 -16.69 -15.92 -11.25
N LEU A 91 -16.81 -17.17 -10.81
CA LEU A 91 -17.53 -18.23 -11.54
C LEU A 91 -19.05 -18.00 -11.52
N VAL A 92 -19.63 -17.59 -10.39
CA VAL A 92 -21.06 -17.27 -10.29
C VAL A 92 -21.45 -16.15 -11.26
N ILE A 93 -20.72 -15.02 -11.27
CA ILE A 93 -20.99 -13.90 -12.19
C ILE A 93 -20.48 -14.14 -13.62
N SER A 94 -19.94 -15.33 -13.94
CA SER A 94 -19.35 -15.61 -15.24
C SER A 94 -20.39 -15.80 -16.35
N THR A 95 -20.05 -15.29 -17.53
CA THR A 95 -20.82 -15.53 -18.77
C THR A 95 -20.80 -16.99 -19.24
N TRP A 96 -19.94 -17.85 -18.67
CA TRP A 96 -19.82 -19.25 -19.08
C TRP A 96 -21.03 -20.10 -18.72
N PHE A 97 -21.69 -19.80 -17.60
CA PHE A 97 -22.86 -20.54 -17.12
C PHE A 97 -24.19 -19.85 -17.42
N ASN A 98 -24.15 -18.56 -17.81
CA ASN A 98 -25.31 -17.75 -18.17
C ASN A 98 -26.48 -17.85 -17.15
N LEU A 99 -26.13 -17.77 -15.86
CA LEU A 99 -27.08 -17.91 -14.76
C LEU A 99 -28.00 -16.69 -14.67
N ASN A 100 -29.28 -16.92 -14.35
CA ASN A 100 -30.21 -15.85 -14.02
C ASN A 100 -30.04 -15.45 -12.54
N ILE A 101 -29.30 -14.37 -12.29
CA ILE A 101 -28.92 -13.92 -10.95
C ILE A 101 -29.74 -12.69 -10.55
N THR A 102 -30.73 -12.88 -9.67
CA THR A 102 -31.62 -11.81 -9.20
C THR A 102 -30.88 -10.66 -8.49
N ASN A 103 -29.77 -10.98 -7.80
CA ASN A 103 -28.99 -10.03 -6.99
C ASN A 103 -27.56 -9.88 -7.54
N TYR A 104 -27.40 -9.68 -8.86
CA TYR A 104 -26.09 -9.66 -9.54
C TYR A 104 -25.07 -8.70 -8.88
N GLU A 105 -25.50 -7.48 -8.54
CA GLU A 105 -24.63 -6.47 -7.91
C GLU A 105 -23.99 -6.97 -6.60
N VAL A 106 -24.73 -7.70 -5.76
CA VAL A 106 -24.18 -8.24 -4.49
C VAL A 106 -23.06 -9.25 -4.74
N TRP A 107 -23.16 -10.07 -5.79
CA TRP A 107 -22.09 -10.99 -6.15
C TRP A 107 -20.87 -10.28 -6.74
N LEU A 108 -21.10 -9.23 -7.54
CA LEU A 108 -20.06 -8.36 -8.07
C LEU A 108 -19.32 -7.62 -6.94
N ASP A 109 -20.04 -7.13 -5.93
CA ASP A 109 -19.49 -6.46 -4.75
C ASP A 109 -18.59 -7.40 -3.96
N ILE A 110 -19.10 -8.59 -3.62
CA ILE A 110 -18.31 -9.60 -2.90
C ILE A 110 -17.05 -9.94 -3.70
N HIS A 111 -17.13 -10.05 -5.04
CA HIS A 111 -15.98 -10.28 -5.90
C HIS A 111 -14.93 -9.14 -5.83
N ILE A 112 -15.37 -7.87 -5.94
CA ILE A 112 -14.49 -6.70 -5.91
C ILE A 112 -13.87 -6.50 -4.52
N TYR A 113 -14.66 -6.52 -3.45
CA TYR A 113 -14.17 -6.35 -2.08
C TYR A 113 -13.24 -7.51 -1.66
N SER A 114 -13.55 -8.76 -2.06
CA SER A 114 -12.64 -9.90 -1.83
C SER A 114 -11.32 -9.72 -2.58
N SER A 115 -11.37 -9.25 -3.84
CA SER A 115 -10.18 -8.95 -4.64
C SER A 115 -9.28 -7.90 -3.99
N ILE A 116 -9.84 -6.75 -3.63
CA ILE A 116 -9.08 -5.66 -2.97
C ILE A 116 -8.50 -6.13 -1.64
N THR A 117 -9.29 -6.81 -0.80
CA THR A 117 -8.84 -7.32 0.51
C THR A 117 -7.70 -8.33 0.36
N THR A 118 -7.81 -9.25 -0.61
CA THR A 118 -6.78 -10.25 -0.91
C THR A 118 -5.50 -9.59 -1.42
N LEU A 119 -5.60 -8.53 -2.24
CA LEU A 119 -4.44 -7.75 -2.68
C LEU A 119 -3.75 -7.04 -1.51
N LEU A 120 -4.51 -6.41 -0.60
CA LEU A 120 -3.94 -5.78 0.60
C LEU A 120 -3.23 -6.80 1.51
N LEU A 121 -3.81 -8.00 1.68
CA LEU A 121 -3.17 -9.12 2.39
C LEU A 121 -1.90 -9.60 1.69
N ALA A 122 -1.87 -9.63 0.35
CA ALA A 122 -0.70 -10.03 -0.42
C ALA A 122 0.44 -9.00 -0.28
N VAL A 123 0.13 -7.70 -0.35
CA VAL A 123 1.08 -6.61 -0.09
C VAL A 123 1.62 -6.70 1.35
N LEU A 124 0.75 -6.97 2.34
CA LEU A 124 1.17 -7.18 3.72
C LEU A 124 2.10 -8.39 3.85
N LYS A 125 1.78 -9.54 3.22
CA LYS A 125 2.65 -10.73 3.21
C LYS A 125 4.02 -10.42 2.60
N VAL A 126 4.06 -9.73 1.45
CA VAL A 126 5.32 -9.26 0.83
C VAL A 126 6.10 -8.37 1.80
N GLY A 127 5.43 -7.40 2.43
CA GLY A 127 6.03 -6.49 3.41
C GLY A 127 6.54 -7.19 4.67
N LEU A 128 5.92 -8.28 5.12
CA LEU A 128 6.41 -9.08 6.25
C LEU A 128 7.61 -9.97 5.87
N HIS A 129 7.74 -10.35 4.60
CA HIS A 129 8.77 -11.26 4.09
C HIS A 129 9.88 -10.57 3.28
N TRP A 130 9.86 -9.23 3.14
CA TRP A 130 10.77 -8.45 2.27
C TRP A 130 12.25 -8.83 2.37
N ARG A 131 12.77 -9.04 3.58
CA ARG A 131 14.19 -9.39 3.83
C ARG A 131 14.57 -10.74 3.21
N TRP A 132 13.63 -11.68 3.18
CA TRP A 132 13.82 -12.98 2.54
C TRP A 132 13.69 -12.85 1.02
N ILE A 133 12.73 -12.05 0.53
CA ILE A 133 12.52 -11.79 -0.90
C ILE A 133 13.79 -11.20 -1.53
N VAL A 134 14.33 -10.10 -0.99
CA VAL A 134 15.54 -9.45 -1.54
C VAL A 134 16.75 -10.40 -1.53
N LYS A 135 16.95 -11.16 -0.44
CA LYS A 135 18.06 -12.12 -0.34
C LYS A 135 17.96 -13.25 -1.37
N ASN A 136 16.76 -13.77 -1.62
CA ASN A 136 16.58 -14.81 -2.62
C ASN A 136 16.68 -14.25 -4.04
N ALA A 137 16.12 -13.06 -4.31
CA ALA A 137 16.29 -12.37 -5.59
C ALA A 137 17.78 -12.21 -5.96
N ALA A 138 18.58 -11.64 -5.06
CA ALA A 138 20.02 -11.45 -5.28
C ALA A 138 20.77 -12.77 -5.56
N LYS A 139 20.38 -13.85 -4.87
CA LYS A 139 20.93 -15.20 -5.09
C LYS A 139 20.47 -15.84 -6.40
N ILE A 140 19.26 -15.56 -6.88
CA ILE A 140 18.71 -16.13 -8.11
C ILE A 140 19.29 -15.45 -9.35
N PHE A 141 19.41 -14.12 -9.32
CA PHE A 141 19.94 -13.30 -10.41
C PHE A 141 21.48 -13.16 -10.39
N ASN A 142 22.18 -13.92 -9.54
CA ASN A 142 23.64 -13.87 -9.39
C ASN A 142 24.22 -12.46 -9.15
N LEU A 143 23.43 -11.54 -8.56
CA LEU A 143 23.85 -10.17 -8.25
C LEU A 143 24.75 -10.09 -7.00
N SER A 144 25.13 -11.24 -6.43
CA SER A 144 26.19 -11.32 -5.44
C SER A 144 27.49 -10.75 -6.04
N PRO A 145 28.10 -9.72 -5.45
CA PRO A 145 29.40 -9.25 -5.90
C PRO A 145 30.39 -10.41 -5.95
N ALA A 146 31.13 -10.53 -7.05
CA ALA A 146 32.22 -11.49 -7.14
C ALA A 146 33.14 -11.33 -5.91
N PRO A 147 33.71 -12.42 -5.37
CA PRO A 147 34.65 -12.31 -4.25
C PRO A 147 35.79 -11.40 -4.69
N ARG A 148 35.84 -10.18 -4.13
CA ARG A 148 36.99 -9.30 -4.34
C ARG A 148 38.15 -10.04 -3.71
N LEU A 149 39.16 -10.37 -4.51
CA LEU A 149 40.42 -10.92 -4.04
C LEU A 149 41.04 -9.88 -3.11
N ALA A 150 40.79 -10.04 -1.80
CA ALA A 150 41.32 -9.15 -0.79
C ALA A 150 42.83 -9.40 -0.70
N PRO A 151 43.68 -8.35 -0.77
CA PRO A 151 45.09 -8.48 -0.46
C PRO A 151 45.24 -9.14 0.92
N HIS A 152 46.21 -10.05 1.05
CA HIS A 152 46.46 -10.73 2.32
C HIS A 152 47.09 -9.75 3.31
N GLY A 153 46.24 -9.06 4.07
CA GLY A 153 46.65 -8.10 5.08
C GLY A 153 45.45 -7.28 5.55
N LEU A 154 45.31 -7.13 6.87
CA LEU A 154 44.17 -6.54 7.58
C LEU A 154 42.91 -7.41 7.54
N THR A 155 42.45 -7.79 8.73
CA THR A 155 41.20 -8.52 8.95
C THR A 155 40.02 -7.71 8.44
N ALA A 156 39.51 -8.06 7.25
CA ALA A 156 38.26 -7.51 6.75
C ALA A 156 37.15 -7.84 7.75
N ALA A 157 36.71 -6.83 8.50
CA ALA A 157 35.56 -6.95 9.37
C ALA A 157 34.40 -7.52 8.54
N SER A 158 33.81 -8.63 8.99
CA SER A 158 32.77 -9.33 8.25
C SER A 158 31.59 -8.38 8.04
N GLN A 159 31.54 -7.75 6.86
CA GLN A 159 30.40 -6.97 6.41
C GLN A 159 29.27 -7.96 6.08
N SER A 160 28.65 -8.47 7.15
CA SER A 160 27.36 -9.13 7.10
C SER A 160 26.47 -8.26 6.22
N SER A 161 26.05 -8.81 5.08
CA SER A 161 25.32 -8.08 4.04
C SER A 161 23.92 -7.75 4.55
N ALA A 162 23.86 -6.71 5.39
CA ALA A 162 22.67 -6.20 6.00
C ALA A 162 21.83 -5.55 4.90
N VAL A 163 20.76 -6.25 4.52
CA VAL A 163 19.81 -5.80 3.49
C VAL A 163 19.40 -4.35 3.79
N SER A 164 19.63 -3.46 2.83
CA SER A 164 19.60 -2.02 3.04
C SER A 164 18.18 -1.51 3.23
N ARG A 165 18.06 -0.33 3.88
CA ARG A 165 16.82 0.44 3.88
C ARG A 165 16.39 0.82 2.45
N ARG A 166 17.35 0.99 1.53
CA ARG A 166 17.08 1.21 0.11
C ARG A 166 16.33 0.03 -0.52
N ASP A 167 16.76 -1.19 -0.25
CA ASP A 167 16.17 -2.40 -0.84
C ASP A 167 14.75 -2.63 -0.35
N PHE A 168 14.47 -2.30 0.92
CA PHE A 168 13.10 -2.25 1.46
C PHE A 168 12.22 -1.25 0.70
N LEU A 169 12.69 0.00 0.56
CA LEU A 169 11.94 1.06 -0.12
C LEU A 169 11.71 0.74 -1.60
N VAL A 170 12.68 0.12 -2.29
CA VAL A 170 12.50 -0.35 -3.67
C VAL A 170 11.46 -1.48 -3.74
N THR A 171 11.57 -2.48 -2.87
CA THR A 171 10.63 -3.63 -2.87
C THR A 171 9.19 -3.18 -2.58
N MET A 172 8.99 -2.40 -1.51
CA MET A 172 7.67 -1.90 -1.12
C MET A 172 7.16 -0.80 -2.05
N GLY A 173 8.03 0.03 -2.62
CA GLY A 173 7.66 1.04 -3.59
C GLY A 173 7.10 0.42 -4.88
N LEU A 174 7.78 -0.59 -5.43
CA LEU A 174 7.32 -1.30 -6.63
C LEU A 174 5.98 -2.01 -6.40
N VAL A 175 5.89 -2.83 -5.34
CA VAL A 175 4.68 -3.62 -5.04
C VAL A 175 3.52 -2.72 -4.60
N GLY A 176 3.80 -1.68 -3.81
CA GLY A 176 2.82 -0.69 -3.40
C GLY A 176 2.27 0.13 -4.56
N LEU A 177 3.12 0.63 -5.46
CA LEU A 177 2.71 1.37 -6.64
C LEU A 177 1.85 0.51 -7.59
N GLY A 178 2.31 -0.71 -7.91
CA GLY A 178 1.54 -1.65 -8.74
C GLY A 178 0.16 -1.96 -8.15
N SER A 179 0.10 -2.16 -6.83
CA SER A 179 -1.17 -2.44 -6.13
C SER A 179 -2.09 -1.22 -6.05
N ALA A 180 -1.54 -0.02 -5.87
CA ALA A 180 -2.31 1.22 -5.88
C ALA A 180 -2.93 1.49 -7.27
N LEU A 181 -2.17 1.24 -8.35
CA LEU A 181 -2.67 1.34 -9.73
C LEU A 181 -3.78 0.30 -10.01
N ALA A 182 -3.60 -0.94 -9.55
CA ALA A 182 -4.61 -1.99 -9.65
C ALA A 182 -5.92 -1.62 -8.94
N ILE A 183 -5.85 -1.17 -7.67
CA ILE A 183 -7.04 -0.72 -6.91
C ILE A 183 -7.70 0.51 -7.56
N SER A 184 -6.90 1.41 -8.14
CA SER A 184 -7.42 2.60 -8.83
C SER A 184 -8.26 2.26 -10.07
N ASN A 185 -8.04 1.09 -10.70
CA ASN A 185 -8.82 0.64 -11.85
C ASN A 185 -10.25 0.19 -11.46
N VAL A 186 -10.42 -0.36 -10.25
CA VAL A 186 -11.72 -0.87 -9.74
C VAL A 186 -12.49 0.13 -8.88
N LEU A 187 -11.83 1.21 -8.43
CA LEU A 187 -12.46 2.28 -7.64
C LEU A 187 -13.71 2.94 -8.29
N PRO A 188 -13.81 3.12 -9.63
CA PRO A 188 -15.04 3.61 -10.26
C PRO A 188 -16.24 2.67 -10.10
N SER A 189 -16.01 1.36 -9.99
CA SER A 189 -17.08 0.38 -9.77
C SER A 189 -17.63 0.50 -8.34
N LEU A 190 -16.76 0.61 -7.34
CA LEU A 190 -17.16 0.85 -5.94
C LEU A 190 -18.07 2.09 -5.79
N LYS A 191 -17.70 3.21 -6.43
CA LYS A 191 -18.50 4.44 -6.36
C LYS A 191 -19.90 4.30 -6.98
N LYS A 192 -20.08 3.43 -7.98
CA LYS A 192 -21.41 3.14 -8.55
C LYS A 192 -22.25 2.31 -7.59
N VAL A 193 -21.64 1.37 -6.88
CA VAL A 193 -22.29 0.53 -5.86
C VAL A 193 -22.77 1.36 -4.68
N ASP A 194 -21.93 2.26 -4.15
CA ASP A 194 -22.31 3.20 -3.09
C ASP A 194 -23.49 4.10 -3.49
N ALA A 195 -23.54 4.53 -4.76
CA ALA A 195 -24.66 5.31 -5.31
C ALA A 195 -25.94 4.47 -5.47
N SER A 196 -25.85 3.24 -5.97
CA SER A 196 -27.01 2.35 -6.14
C SER A 196 -27.62 1.93 -4.79
N SER A 197 -26.79 1.62 -3.80
CA SER A 197 -27.22 1.22 -2.45
C SER A 197 -27.87 2.37 -1.68
N THR A 198 -27.34 3.59 -1.78
CA THR A 198 -27.99 4.77 -1.20
C THR A 198 -29.34 5.10 -1.86
N LEU A 199 -29.47 4.92 -3.19
CA LEU A 199 -30.77 5.05 -3.87
C LEU A 199 -31.77 3.97 -3.41
N ALA A 200 -31.33 2.73 -3.23
CA ALA A 200 -32.19 1.63 -2.75
C ALA A 200 -32.70 1.86 -1.31
N GLN A 201 -31.85 2.32 -0.39
CA GLN A 201 -32.26 2.62 1.00
C GLN A 201 -33.29 3.78 1.08
N ASN A 202 -33.19 4.76 0.20
CA ASN A 202 -34.16 5.85 0.11
C ASN A 202 -35.51 5.38 -0.48
N ALA A 203 -35.49 4.44 -1.42
CA ALA A 203 -36.73 3.87 -1.98
C ALA A 203 -37.52 3.03 -0.95
N ASP A 204 -36.84 2.16 -0.20
CA ASP A 204 -37.47 1.31 0.83
C ASP A 204 -38.07 2.15 1.98
N SER A 205 -37.47 3.30 2.29
CA SER A 205 -37.96 4.26 3.28
C SER A 205 -39.27 4.97 2.90
N THR A 206 -39.81 4.74 1.70
CA THR A 206 -41.01 5.45 1.18
C THR A 206 -42.30 4.61 1.23
N VAL A 207 -42.28 3.37 1.72
CA VAL A 207 -43.43 2.43 1.64
C VAL A 207 -43.97 1.99 3.03
N THR A 208 -44.31 2.95 3.90
CA THR A 208 -45.16 2.65 5.09
C THR A 208 -46.13 3.78 5.48
N THR A 209 -46.99 4.23 4.56
CA THR A 209 -48.28 4.87 4.93
C THR A 209 -49.31 4.80 3.80
N GLN A 210 -50.09 3.72 3.79
CA GLN A 210 -51.35 3.66 3.03
C GLN A 210 -52.51 3.49 4.03
N ALA A 211 -53.00 4.62 4.54
CA ALA A 211 -54.15 4.67 5.43
C ALA A 211 -55.42 5.06 4.65
N GLN A 212 -56.50 4.33 4.93
CA GLN A 212 -57.81 4.49 4.31
C GLN A 212 -58.53 5.77 4.82
N PRO A 213 -59.38 6.45 4.02
CA PRO A 213 -59.87 7.77 4.38
C PRO A 213 -61.06 7.73 5.35
N THR A 214 -61.09 8.69 6.30
CA THR A 214 -62.28 9.02 7.09
C THR A 214 -62.37 10.55 7.24
N ALA A 215 -63.59 11.09 7.12
CA ALA A 215 -63.84 12.53 7.04
C ALA A 215 -63.86 13.25 8.40
N GLY A 216 -63.54 14.55 8.41
CA GLY A 216 -63.67 15.43 9.58
C GLY A 216 -63.42 16.91 9.23
N ALA A 217 -64.40 17.76 9.53
CA ALA A 217 -64.46 19.22 9.44
C ALA A 217 -63.22 19.98 10.01
N THR A 218 -62.93 21.28 9.83
CA THR A 218 -63.31 22.46 9.00
C THR A 218 -62.60 23.67 9.69
N GLN A 219 -62.31 24.77 8.96
CA GLN A 219 -61.88 26.12 9.45
C GLN A 219 -60.37 26.41 9.63
N THR A 220 -59.82 27.63 9.44
CA THR A 220 -60.10 28.83 8.58
C THR A 220 -58.84 29.76 8.62
N LEU A 221 -58.63 30.64 7.63
CA LEU A 221 -57.63 31.75 7.50
C LEU A 221 -56.15 31.34 7.26
N ALA A 222 -55.38 31.78 6.26
CA ALA A 222 -55.29 32.98 5.37
C ALA A 222 -54.25 34.04 5.81
N ALA A 223 -53.12 34.13 5.10
CA ALA A 223 -52.45 35.35 4.62
C ALA A 223 -51.13 35.04 3.88
N THR A 224 -50.80 35.86 2.87
CA THR A 224 -49.59 35.77 2.02
C THR A 224 -49.00 37.21 1.84
N PRO A 225 -47.93 37.41 1.04
CA PRO A 225 -46.52 37.52 1.39
C PRO A 225 -45.98 38.97 1.51
N VAL A 226 -44.73 39.17 1.96
CA VAL A 226 -43.89 40.35 1.60
C VAL A 226 -42.41 39.93 1.46
N VAL A 227 -41.74 40.52 0.45
CA VAL A 227 -40.30 40.44 0.15
C VAL A 227 -39.63 41.77 0.53
N THR A 228 -38.38 41.75 1.03
CA THR A 228 -37.44 42.89 0.94
C THR A 228 -35.99 42.39 0.79
N GLU A 229 -35.18 43.11 0.03
CA GLU A 229 -33.82 42.75 -0.42
C GLU A 229 -32.80 43.89 -0.15
N SER A 230 -31.49 43.57 -0.19
CA SER A 230 -30.34 44.50 -0.40
C SER A 230 -29.87 45.40 0.78
N PRO A 231 -28.66 46.04 0.72
CA PRO A 231 -27.44 45.75 -0.08
C PRO A 231 -26.06 45.96 0.64
N ASN A 232 -24.95 45.61 -0.05
CA ASN A 232 -23.54 46.13 0.04
C ASN A 232 -22.74 45.99 1.37
N ALA A 233 -21.40 45.81 1.42
CA ALA A 233 -20.34 46.48 0.63
C ALA A 233 -18.95 45.78 0.67
N VAL A 234 -18.09 46.14 -0.30
CA VAL A 234 -16.62 45.91 -0.42
C VAL A 234 -15.94 47.28 -0.23
N PRO A 235 -14.86 47.46 0.57
CA PRO A 235 -13.44 47.51 0.10
C PRO A 235 -12.40 47.04 1.18
N THR A 236 -11.06 47.04 1.04
CA THR A 236 -10.05 46.88 -0.06
C THR A 236 -8.66 46.59 0.59
N ALA A 237 -7.67 46.15 -0.21
CA ALA A 237 -6.28 45.79 0.16
C ALA A 237 -5.35 46.93 0.68
N THR A 238 -4.19 46.54 1.23
CA THR A 238 -2.89 47.24 1.00
C THR A 238 -1.71 46.26 0.99
N ALA A 239 -0.66 46.59 0.23
CA ALA A 239 0.62 45.86 0.14
C ALA A 239 1.81 46.86 0.12
N GLN A 240 3.05 46.36 -0.05
CA GLN A 240 4.31 47.14 -0.23
C GLN A 240 4.86 47.86 1.03
N ALA A 241 6.16 48.20 1.16
CA ALA A 241 7.32 48.03 0.25
C ALA A 241 8.67 47.87 0.99
N THR A 242 9.69 47.46 0.23
CA THR A 242 11.13 47.37 0.53
C THR A 242 11.80 48.71 0.92
N ALA A 243 12.86 48.65 1.73
CA ALA A 243 13.92 49.67 1.75
C ALA A 243 15.32 49.11 2.09
N ALA A 244 16.33 49.69 1.45
CA ALA A 244 17.78 49.71 1.74
C ALA A 244 18.25 51.17 1.50
N PRO A 245 19.50 51.65 1.75
CA PRO A 245 20.78 50.91 1.83
C PRO A 245 21.88 51.48 2.80
N THR A 246 23.12 50.96 2.66
CA THR A 246 24.42 51.70 2.71
C THR A 246 25.39 51.60 3.94
N ALA A 247 26.61 51.12 3.62
CA ALA A 247 27.98 51.47 4.11
C ALA A 247 28.60 51.01 5.45
N THR A 248 29.65 50.16 5.29
CA THR A 248 31.05 50.34 5.78
C THR A 248 31.39 50.25 7.27
N SER A 249 32.05 49.15 7.67
CA SER A 249 33.48 49.14 8.03
C SER A 249 34.01 47.72 8.35
N ALA A 250 35.31 47.52 8.11
CA ALA A 250 36.14 46.41 8.60
C ALA A 250 37.34 47.05 9.36
N PRO A 251 38.15 46.32 10.17
CA PRO A 251 38.28 44.87 10.30
C PRO A 251 38.29 44.33 11.75
N VAL A 252 38.44 43.01 11.93
CA VAL A 252 39.39 42.33 12.85
C VAL A 252 39.30 40.82 12.63
N VAL A 253 40.43 40.12 12.64
CA VAL A 253 40.51 38.66 12.46
C VAL A 253 40.25 37.95 13.79
N GLN A 254 39.12 37.25 13.89
CA GLN A 254 38.96 36.06 14.73
C GLN A 254 38.19 35.02 13.92
N ASN A 255 38.77 33.84 13.72
CA ASN A 255 38.12 32.74 13.01
C ASN A 255 37.11 32.02 13.93
N SER A 256 36.07 32.74 14.33
CA SER A 256 34.91 32.19 15.00
C SER A 256 34.05 31.45 13.97
N LEU A 257 33.99 30.13 14.05
CA LEU A 257 33.05 29.36 13.23
C LEU A 257 31.62 29.79 13.59
N VAL A 258 30.97 30.50 12.66
CA VAL A 258 29.56 30.87 12.80
C VAL A 258 28.72 29.60 12.57
N CYS A 259 28.37 28.94 13.68
CA CYS A 259 27.60 27.71 13.71
C CYS A 259 26.17 27.87 13.16
N TYR A 260 26.01 27.82 11.83
CA TYR A 260 24.71 27.89 11.16
C TYR A 260 23.91 26.58 11.22
N ALA A 261 24.53 25.46 11.61
CA ALA A 261 23.92 24.15 11.70
C ALA A 261 24.56 23.30 12.79
N THR A 262 23.75 22.57 13.56
CA THR A 262 24.21 21.63 14.59
C THR A 262 24.05 20.18 14.11
N CYS A 263 24.95 19.30 14.56
CA CYS A 263 24.84 17.86 14.34
C CYS A 263 23.50 17.33 14.90
N PRO A 264 22.70 16.55 14.13
CA PRO A 264 21.42 15.99 14.60
C PRO A 264 21.52 15.09 15.85
N LYS A 265 22.73 14.64 16.21
CA LYS A 265 23.00 13.85 17.42
C LYS A 265 23.58 14.67 18.58
N ARG A 266 23.81 15.98 18.42
CA ARG A 266 24.45 16.89 19.40
C ARG A 266 25.71 16.30 20.06
N LYS A 267 26.53 15.65 19.24
CA LYS A 267 27.79 15.00 19.62
C LYS A 267 28.71 14.93 18.40
N HIS A 268 30.02 15.03 18.64
CA HIS A 268 31.05 14.68 17.67
C HIS A 268 30.76 13.29 17.08
N CYS A 269 30.66 13.22 15.76
CA CYS A 269 30.49 11.97 15.02
C CYS A 269 31.79 11.71 14.25
N SER A 270 32.49 10.62 14.55
CA SER A 270 33.69 10.21 13.82
C SER A 270 33.37 9.52 12.50
N TYR A 271 34.28 9.59 11.54
CA TYR A 271 34.23 8.80 10.31
C TYR A 271 34.52 7.30 10.58
N PRO A 272 33.89 6.32 9.90
CA PRO A 272 32.81 6.42 8.91
C PRO A 272 31.41 6.30 9.55
N GLY A 273 30.96 7.34 10.25
CA GLY A 273 29.63 7.42 10.84
C GLY A 273 28.51 7.72 9.83
N GLY A 274 27.27 7.32 10.18
CA GLY A 274 26.08 7.51 9.33
C GLY A 274 25.53 8.94 9.21
N CYS A 275 26.39 9.97 9.21
CA CYS A 275 26.01 11.36 8.97
C CYS A 275 26.34 11.75 7.52
N GLY A 276 25.32 11.97 6.69
CA GLY A 276 25.49 12.39 5.29
C GLY A 276 25.97 13.84 5.10
N ARG A 277 26.32 14.54 6.18
CA ARG A 277 26.87 15.90 6.20
C ARG A 277 28.17 15.95 7.02
N TYR A 278 28.96 14.89 6.99
CA TYR A 278 30.30 14.89 7.60
C TYR A 278 31.19 15.92 6.88
N SER A 279 31.75 16.83 7.66
CA SER A 279 32.81 17.78 7.29
C SER A 279 33.83 17.74 8.41
N ASP A 280 35.10 17.73 8.04
CA ASP A 280 36.26 17.57 8.92
C ASP A 280 37.35 18.40 8.27
N THR A 281 37.38 19.68 8.64
CA THR A 281 38.17 20.70 7.95
C THR A 281 39.58 20.81 8.54
N ASP A 282 39.76 20.42 9.80
CA ASP A 282 41.04 20.42 10.51
C ASP A 282 41.76 19.06 10.47
N GLY A 283 41.09 17.99 10.03
CA GLY A 283 41.65 16.65 9.88
C GLY A 283 41.67 15.84 11.19
N ASN A 284 40.90 16.24 12.21
CA ASN A 284 40.94 15.61 13.53
C ASN A 284 40.15 14.29 13.63
N GLY A 285 39.39 13.91 12.59
CA GLY A 285 38.60 12.67 12.55
C GLY A 285 37.23 12.77 13.22
N LEU A 286 36.81 13.97 13.61
CA LEU A 286 35.50 14.33 14.13
C LEU A 286 34.80 15.26 13.13
N CYS A 287 33.48 15.35 13.24
CA CYS A 287 32.70 16.24 12.39
C CYS A 287 32.65 17.66 12.97
N ASP A 288 33.05 18.68 12.19
CA ASP A 288 33.02 20.11 12.53
C ASP A 288 31.67 20.54 13.12
N LEU A 289 30.56 20.01 12.57
CA LEU A 289 29.18 20.29 13.01
C LEU A 289 28.83 19.75 14.41
N GLY A 290 29.72 18.95 15.01
CA GLY A 290 29.61 18.44 16.37
C GLY A 290 30.19 19.36 17.44
N GLU A 291 31.09 20.28 17.07
CA GLU A 291 31.69 21.26 17.98
C GLU A 291 30.71 22.39 18.33
N CYS A 292 29.69 22.57 17.49
CA CYS A 292 28.60 23.53 17.64
C CYS A 292 27.48 23.09 18.61
N SER A 293 27.66 22.08 19.48
CA SER A 293 26.57 21.49 20.29
C SER A 293 26.91 21.15 21.74
#